data_AF-A0A968VYR1-F1
#
_entry.id   AF-A0A968VYR1-F1
#
_cell.length_a   1.000
_cell.length_b   1.000
_cell.length_c   1.000
_cell.angle_alpha   90.00
_cell.angle_beta   90.00
_cell.angle_gamma   90.00
#
_symmetry.space_group_name_H-M   'P 1'
#
loop_
_entity.id
_entity.type
_entity.pdbx_description
1 polymer ?
#
loop_
_entity_poly.entity_id
_entity_poly.type
_entity_poly.pdbx_seq_one_letter_code
_entity_poly.pdbx_strand_id
1 'polypeptide(L)'
;MPGAVYNGNRFISRNIPYSPKLKDIEDIGIDKPMIISDVPRLNTGMGRSAIQERSGGAALPCIGVYSPVKQWGFLIFTMQGDQHGDFGLSITENHDRSQAEICISAPVVREITQYTLCNNSAPSTDKPADYGPGEEVNILFKTIEFNGDTLNCLFVKYNMHKNDLMPKPKVRQLLPLSVCFTAIEEKFNRDNWNPGAGYYSVGMKDGKYPFLQDWQIGWTGGMISTLPLLAQGNVQSQDNVRRNFEWVFAKGISTSGFFYDSGEQGKFWYGGDIRNELTKTGTWCAKAAMHCITS
;
A
#
# COMPACT_ATOMS: atom_id res chain seq x y z
N MET A 1 -0.14 8.49 9.98
CA MET A 1 1.21 7.98 9.68
C MET A 1 1.26 7.74 8.18
N PRO A 2 1.86 8.65 7.41
CA PRO A 2 1.69 8.68 5.95
C PRO A 2 2.13 7.35 5.33
N GLY A 3 1.30 6.77 4.46
CA GLY A 3 1.57 5.47 3.83
C GLY A 3 1.26 4.24 4.68
N ALA A 4 1.16 4.37 6.01
CA ALA A 4 0.94 3.23 6.91
C ALA A 4 -0.48 3.22 7.51
N VAL A 5 -0.92 4.36 8.04
CA VAL A 5 -2.17 4.46 8.81
C VAL A 5 -2.86 5.79 8.52
N TYR A 6 -4.12 5.69 8.06
CA TYR A 6 -5.01 6.81 7.78
C TYR A 6 -6.23 6.75 8.71
N ASN A 7 -6.48 7.83 9.46
CA ASN A 7 -7.54 7.88 10.48
C ASN A 7 -7.51 6.69 11.46
N GLY A 8 -6.31 6.27 11.87
CA GLY A 8 -6.11 5.11 12.74
C GLY A 8 -6.45 3.76 12.09
N ASN A 9 -6.73 3.69 10.79
CA ASN A 9 -7.26 2.51 10.10
C ASN A 9 -8.46 1.90 10.86
N ARG A 10 -9.38 2.76 11.35
CA ARG A 10 -10.54 2.38 12.17
C ARG A 10 -11.65 1.71 11.35
N PHE A 11 -11.34 0.52 10.85
CA PHE A 11 -12.26 -0.32 10.08
C PHE A 11 -12.41 -1.68 10.73
N ILE A 12 -13.43 -2.43 10.29
CA ILE A 12 -13.55 -3.83 10.67
C ILE A 12 -12.34 -4.58 10.10
N SER A 13 -11.62 -5.27 10.98
CA SER A 13 -10.44 -6.03 10.61
C SER A 13 -10.73 -7.52 10.63
N ARG A 14 -10.25 -8.23 9.61
CA ARG A 14 -10.33 -9.69 9.50
C ARG A 14 -8.92 -10.26 9.36
N ASN A 15 -8.72 -11.47 9.87
CA ASN A 15 -7.50 -12.21 9.59
C ASN A 15 -7.55 -12.75 8.14
N ILE A 16 -7.15 -11.91 7.20
CA ILE A 16 -7.13 -12.22 5.77
C ILE A 16 -5.65 -12.28 5.34
N PRO A 17 -5.14 -13.45 4.92
CA PRO A 17 -3.76 -13.58 4.51
C PRO A 17 -3.51 -12.84 3.18
N TYR A 18 -2.25 -12.49 2.92
CA TYR A 18 -1.87 -11.91 1.64
C TYR A 18 -1.97 -12.94 0.49
N SER A 19 -2.50 -12.60 -0.69
CA SER A 19 -3.14 -11.34 -1.08
C SER A 19 -4.53 -11.21 -0.46
N PRO A 20 -4.89 -10.04 0.12
CA PRO A 20 -6.06 -9.90 0.99
C PRO A 20 -7.38 -9.85 0.19
N LYS A 21 -7.77 -10.99 -0.38
CA LYS A 21 -9.05 -11.16 -1.08
C LYS A 21 -10.12 -11.60 -0.07
N LEU A 22 -11.29 -10.95 -0.11
CA LEU A 22 -12.45 -11.41 0.64
C LEU A 22 -12.91 -12.76 0.08
N LYS A 23 -13.10 -13.74 0.97
CA LYS A 23 -13.53 -15.11 0.62
C LYS A 23 -14.88 -15.47 1.23
N ASP A 24 -15.26 -14.78 2.30
CA ASP A 24 -16.52 -14.99 2.97
C ASP A 24 -17.63 -14.20 2.27
N ILE A 25 -18.72 -14.88 1.93
CA ILE A 25 -19.88 -14.26 1.30
C ILE A 25 -20.56 -13.25 2.24
N GLU A 26 -20.42 -13.44 3.56
CA GLU A 26 -20.96 -12.50 4.54
C GLU A 26 -20.23 -11.16 4.54
N ASP A 27 -19.00 -11.12 4.04
CA ASP A 27 -18.18 -9.91 3.95
C ASP A 27 -18.27 -9.24 2.56
N ILE A 28 -19.03 -9.81 1.60
CA ILE A 28 -19.12 -9.33 0.20
C ILE A 28 -20.53 -8.83 -0.12
N GLY A 29 -20.64 -7.58 -0.60
CA GLY A 29 -21.91 -6.98 -1.03
C GLY A 29 -21.87 -5.45 -1.05
N ILE A 30 -22.87 -4.82 -1.68
CA ILE A 30 -22.94 -3.35 -1.80
C ILE A 30 -23.12 -2.65 -0.46
N ASP A 31 -23.86 -3.26 0.46
CA ASP A 31 -24.15 -2.70 1.79
C ASP A 31 -23.15 -3.16 2.85
N LYS A 32 -22.06 -3.83 2.45
CA LYS A 32 -21.04 -4.29 3.39
C LYS A 32 -20.11 -3.14 3.76
N PRO A 33 -19.74 -3.02 5.04
CA PRO A 33 -18.80 -1.98 5.47
C PRO A 33 -17.41 -2.23 4.85
N MET A 34 -16.57 -1.20 4.88
CA MET A 34 -15.16 -1.38 4.53
C MET A 34 -14.49 -2.33 5.53
N ILE A 35 -13.84 -3.36 4.98
CA ILE A 35 -13.09 -4.37 5.73
C ILE A 35 -11.64 -4.28 5.31
N ILE A 36 -10.75 -4.30 6.31
CA ILE A 36 -9.30 -4.36 6.11
C ILE A 36 -8.77 -5.73 6.55
N SER A 37 -7.64 -6.15 5.97
CA SER A 37 -6.86 -7.23 6.56
C SER A 37 -6.24 -6.78 7.89
N ASP A 38 -5.61 -7.69 8.63
CA ASP A 38 -5.01 -7.43 9.93
C ASP A 38 -3.72 -6.59 9.78
N VAL A 39 -3.91 -5.31 9.49
CA VAL A 39 -2.88 -4.27 9.37
C VAL A 39 -2.83 -3.42 10.65
N PRO A 40 -1.76 -2.63 10.86
CA PRO A 40 -1.66 -1.72 12.00
C PRO A 40 -2.87 -0.79 12.06
N ARG A 41 -3.54 -0.75 13.22
CA ARG A 41 -4.77 0.01 13.43
C ARG A 41 -4.99 0.34 14.90
N LEU A 42 -5.77 1.39 15.13
CA LEU A 42 -6.41 1.66 16.41
C LEU A 42 -7.72 0.88 16.49
N ASN A 43 -8.06 0.41 17.68
CA ASN A 43 -9.22 -0.42 17.91
C ASN A 43 -10.50 0.43 17.94
N THR A 44 -11.57 -0.05 17.31
CA THR A 44 -12.89 0.60 17.29
C THR A 44 -13.79 0.13 18.41
N GLY A 45 -13.49 -1.01 19.04
CA GLY A 45 -14.25 -1.57 20.15
C GLY A 45 -13.45 -1.65 21.45
N MET A 46 -13.86 -2.60 22.31
CA MET A 46 -13.19 -2.92 23.55
C MET A 46 -11.81 -3.54 23.32
N GLY A 47 -10.91 -3.33 24.28
CA GLY A 47 -9.55 -3.90 24.27
C GLY A 47 -8.46 -2.88 23.96
N ARG A 48 -7.22 -3.38 23.80
CA ARG A 48 -6.03 -2.56 23.49
C ARG A 48 -6.25 -1.80 22.19
N SER A 49 -5.96 -0.50 22.19
CA SER A 49 -5.92 0.34 20.99
C SER A 49 -4.53 0.94 20.88
N ALA A 50 -3.68 0.30 20.09
CA ALA A 50 -2.30 0.70 19.95
C ALA A 50 -1.77 0.37 18.56
N ILE A 51 -0.93 1.26 18.04
CA ILE A 51 -0.12 1.07 16.85
C ILE A 51 1.33 1.16 17.28
N GLN A 52 2.15 0.20 16.84
CA GLN A 52 3.59 0.25 17.02
C GLN A 52 4.24 -0.02 15.67
N GLU A 53 4.90 0.99 15.11
CA GLU A 53 5.56 0.90 13.82
C GLU A 53 7.01 1.34 13.90
N ARG A 54 7.77 0.93 12.89
CA ARG A 54 9.08 1.51 12.62
C ARG A 54 8.89 2.78 11.80
N SER A 55 9.76 3.76 11.99
CA SER A 55 9.79 5.00 11.19
C SER A 55 9.84 4.73 9.68
N GLY A 56 10.56 3.68 9.24
CA GLY A 56 10.62 3.24 7.84
C GLY A 56 9.36 2.53 7.33
N GLY A 57 8.41 2.22 8.22
CA GLY A 57 7.07 1.72 7.85
C GLY A 57 6.16 2.83 7.30
N ALA A 58 6.49 4.10 7.55
CA ALA A 58 5.81 5.25 6.98
C ALA A 58 6.57 5.82 5.77
N ALA A 59 5.85 6.44 4.82
CA ALA A 59 6.47 7.10 3.66
C ALA A 59 7.40 8.26 4.08
N LEU A 60 7.15 8.83 5.24
CA LEU A 60 8.01 9.79 5.93
C LEU A 60 7.82 9.58 7.45
N PRO A 61 8.88 9.60 8.28
CA PRO A 61 8.77 9.42 9.72
C PRO A 61 7.97 10.55 10.38
N CYS A 62 6.65 10.37 10.46
CA CYS A 62 5.71 11.38 10.94
C CYS A 62 4.42 10.79 11.49
N ILE A 63 3.94 11.35 12.60
CA ILE A 63 2.60 11.14 13.12
C ILE A 63 1.83 12.46 13.02
N GLY A 64 0.62 12.39 12.47
CA GLY A 64 -0.28 13.53 12.34
C GLY A 64 -1.61 13.25 13.02
N VAL A 65 -2.09 14.24 13.77
CA VAL A 65 -3.38 14.23 14.47
C VAL A 65 -4.18 15.44 14.03
N TYR A 66 -5.47 15.23 13.79
CA TYR A 66 -6.40 16.31 13.51
C TYR A 66 -7.68 16.11 14.32
N SER A 67 -8.12 17.17 14.98
CA SER A 67 -9.37 17.22 15.74
C SER A 67 -10.33 18.20 15.06
N PRO A 68 -11.40 17.73 14.40
CA PRO A 68 -12.40 18.63 13.82
C PRO A 68 -13.15 19.42 14.89
N VAL A 69 -13.42 18.79 16.05
CA VAL A 69 -14.13 19.43 17.18
C VAL A 69 -13.34 20.62 17.73
N LYS A 70 -12.02 20.47 17.87
CA LYS A 70 -11.15 21.55 18.37
C LYS A 70 -10.65 22.47 17.25
N GLN A 71 -10.94 22.16 15.99
CA GLN A 71 -10.35 22.81 14.82
C GLN A 71 -8.83 22.96 14.95
N TRP A 72 -8.18 21.85 15.31
CA TRP A 72 -6.80 21.80 15.77
C TRP A 72 -6.07 20.63 15.15
N GLY A 73 -4.79 20.80 14.87
CA GLY A 73 -3.94 19.73 14.37
C GLY A 73 -2.52 19.80 14.92
N PHE A 74 -1.89 18.63 14.90
CA PHE A 74 -0.54 18.42 15.39
C PHE A 74 0.20 17.47 14.47
N LEU A 75 1.45 17.79 14.18
CA LEU A 75 2.39 16.93 13.49
C LEU A 75 3.63 16.77 14.34
N ILE A 76 4.15 15.55 14.41
CA ILE A 76 5.49 15.28 14.90
C ILE A 76 6.27 14.59 13.78
N PHE A 77 7.43 15.15 13.46
CA PHE A 77 8.39 14.63 12.50
C PHE A 77 9.64 14.15 13.25
N THR A 78 10.30 13.15 12.70
CA THR A 78 11.61 12.70 13.19
C THR A 78 12.51 12.30 12.02
N MET A 79 13.79 12.09 12.30
CA MET A 79 14.67 11.33 11.42
C MET A 79 14.17 9.89 11.29
N GLN A 80 14.60 9.16 10.25
CA GLN A 80 14.29 7.72 10.15
C GLN A 80 14.90 6.95 11.32
N GLY A 81 16.12 7.26 11.75
CA GLY A 81 16.77 6.50 12.81
C GLY A 81 18.16 7.01 13.12
N ASP A 82 18.88 6.23 13.91
CA ASP A 82 20.27 6.45 14.31
C ASP A 82 21.16 5.26 13.94
N GLN A 83 22.33 5.12 14.58
CA GLN A 83 23.24 4.01 14.36
C GLN A 83 22.66 2.61 14.71
N HIS A 84 21.57 2.54 15.47
CA HIS A 84 20.86 1.29 15.83
C HIS A 84 19.65 1.00 14.92
N GLY A 85 19.46 1.82 13.89
CA GLY A 85 18.41 1.65 12.88
C GLY A 85 17.19 2.52 13.12
N ASP A 86 16.05 2.11 12.57
CA ASP A 86 14.81 2.87 12.61
C ASP A 86 14.35 3.19 14.05
N PHE A 87 13.87 4.41 14.27
CA PHE A 87 13.11 4.75 15.47
C PHE A 87 11.72 4.09 15.48
N GLY A 88 11.16 3.91 16.67
CA GLY A 88 9.79 3.49 16.86
C GLY A 88 8.85 4.68 16.77
N LEU A 89 7.70 4.48 16.14
CA LEU A 89 6.59 5.42 16.07
C LEU A 89 5.36 4.70 16.59
N SER A 90 4.85 5.10 17.76
CA SER A 90 3.68 4.48 18.36
C SER A 90 2.60 5.48 18.75
N ILE A 91 1.36 4.97 18.74
CA ILE A 91 0.18 5.66 19.24
C ILE A 91 -0.57 4.67 20.12
N THR A 92 -0.84 5.00 21.37
CA THR A 92 -1.62 4.17 22.29
C THR A 92 -2.76 4.99 22.87
N GLU A 93 -3.98 4.46 22.83
CA GLU A 93 -5.13 5.09 23.47
C GLU A 93 -5.41 4.43 24.81
N ASN A 94 -5.84 5.23 25.77
CA ASN A 94 -6.32 4.72 27.05
C ASN A 94 -7.64 3.95 26.88
N HIS A 95 -8.07 3.27 27.95
CA HIS A 95 -9.20 2.34 27.90
C HIS A 95 -10.51 2.97 27.41
N ASP A 96 -10.81 4.20 27.81
CA ASP A 96 -12.03 4.94 27.45
C ASP A 96 -11.88 5.82 26.18
N ARG A 97 -10.71 5.81 25.53
CA ARG A 97 -10.36 6.61 24.35
C ARG A 97 -10.41 8.13 24.57
N SER A 98 -10.37 8.59 25.82
CA SER A 98 -10.32 10.02 26.13
C SER A 98 -8.92 10.63 25.93
N GLN A 99 -7.88 9.80 25.91
CA GLN A 99 -6.49 10.22 25.78
C GLN A 99 -5.72 9.28 24.84
N ALA A 100 -4.73 9.86 24.16
CA ALA A 100 -3.77 9.11 23.35
C ALA A 100 -2.35 9.57 23.68
N GLU A 101 -1.44 8.62 23.79
CA GLU A 101 0.00 8.84 23.87
C GLU A 101 0.62 8.65 22.49
N ILE A 102 1.50 9.57 22.11
CA ILE A 102 2.34 9.46 20.92
C ILE A 102 3.77 9.33 21.39
N CYS A 103 4.47 8.29 20.97
CA CYS A 103 5.84 8.03 21.42
C CYS A 103 6.79 7.82 20.23
N ILE A 104 7.99 8.39 20.37
CA ILE A 104 9.15 8.09 19.55
C ILE A 104 10.15 7.34 20.43
N SER A 105 10.59 6.16 20.01
CA SER A 105 11.52 5.33 20.78
C SER A 105 12.78 4.99 19.99
N ALA A 106 13.89 4.83 20.70
CA ALA A 106 15.17 4.41 20.16
C ALA A 106 15.91 3.59 21.23
N PRO A 107 16.36 2.35 20.94
CA PRO A 107 16.09 1.57 19.74
C PRO A 107 14.62 1.15 19.71
N VAL A 108 14.09 0.84 18.54
CA VAL A 108 12.74 0.32 18.44
C VAL A 108 12.68 -1.15 18.92
N VAL A 109 11.91 -1.36 19.99
CA VAL A 109 11.54 -2.69 20.49
C VAL A 109 10.02 -2.71 20.65
N ARG A 110 9.31 -3.27 19.66
CA ARG A 110 7.85 -3.38 19.72
C ARG A 110 7.44 -4.43 20.74
N GLU A 111 6.47 -4.07 21.57
CA GLU A 111 5.96 -4.95 22.62
C GLU A 111 5.08 -6.05 22.05
N ILE A 112 5.40 -7.30 22.40
CA ILE A 112 4.61 -8.52 22.16
C ILE A 112 4.49 -8.88 20.67
N THR A 113 3.97 -7.99 19.84
CA THR A 113 3.70 -8.23 18.43
C THR A 113 4.31 -7.19 17.50
N GLN A 114 4.46 -7.60 16.24
CA GLN A 114 4.83 -6.78 15.11
C GLN A 114 3.93 -7.08 13.92
N TYR A 115 3.80 -6.12 13.01
CA TYR A 115 3.14 -6.34 11.75
C TYR A 115 4.05 -7.12 10.77
N THR A 116 3.49 -8.17 10.17
CA THR A 116 4.07 -8.91 9.04
C THR A 116 2.97 -9.22 8.02
N LEU A 117 3.02 -8.60 6.83
CA LEU A 117 2.22 -8.94 5.65
C LEU A 117 0.78 -9.44 5.95
N CYS A 118 -0.12 -8.50 6.30
CA CYS A 118 -1.52 -8.77 6.68
C CYS A 118 -1.72 -9.55 8.01
N ASN A 119 -0.72 -9.58 8.89
CA ASN A 119 -0.83 -10.11 10.25
C ASN A 119 -0.21 -9.11 11.25
N ASN A 120 -1.04 -8.50 12.11
CA ASN A 120 -0.64 -7.54 13.13
C ASN A 120 -0.35 -8.20 14.50
N SER A 121 -0.46 -9.53 14.55
CA SER A 121 -0.33 -10.37 15.74
C SER A 121 0.91 -11.27 15.71
N ALA A 122 1.80 -11.11 14.72
CA ALA A 122 3.03 -11.87 14.67
C ALA A 122 3.93 -11.51 15.88
N PRO A 123 4.59 -12.47 16.56
CA PRO A 123 5.47 -12.16 17.67
C PRO A 123 6.57 -11.16 17.28
N SER A 124 6.84 -10.19 18.14
CA SER A 124 7.92 -9.22 17.93
C SER A 124 9.25 -9.96 17.88
N THR A 125 10.03 -9.70 16.83
CA THR A 125 11.40 -10.22 16.66
C THR A 125 12.44 -9.12 16.89
N ASP A 126 12.00 -7.96 17.38
CA ASP A 126 12.88 -6.83 17.64
C ASP A 126 13.87 -7.17 18.76
N LYS A 127 15.11 -6.67 18.62
CA LYS A 127 16.17 -6.86 19.61
C LYS A 127 16.53 -5.51 20.23
N PRO A 128 16.70 -5.42 21.56
CA PRO A 128 17.21 -4.21 22.17
C PRO A 128 18.64 -3.93 21.72
N ALA A 129 19.04 -2.67 21.79
CA ALA A 129 20.44 -2.29 21.71
C ALA A 129 21.09 -2.52 23.09
N ASP A 130 22.36 -2.88 23.08
CA ASP A 130 23.18 -3.05 24.28
C ASP A 130 23.97 -1.76 24.49
N TYR A 131 23.51 -0.91 25.42
CA TYR A 131 24.15 0.38 25.68
C TYR A 131 25.16 0.29 26.81
N GLY A 132 26.37 0.78 26.55
CA GLY A 132 27.40 0.94 27.56
C GLY A 132 27.24 2.21 28.41
N PRO A 133 27.87 2.27 29.60
CA PRO A 133 27.94 3.50 30.38
C PRO A 133 28.54 4.66 29.56
N GLY A 134 27.80 5.77 29.47
CA GLY A 134 28.23 6.97 28.73
C GLY A 134 27.83 7.00 27.25
N GLU A 135 27.17 5.95 26.73
CA GLU A 135 26.54 6.01 25.41
C GLU A 135 25.25 6.82 25.46
N GLU A 136 25.01 7.59 24.40
CA GLU A 136 23.86 8.50 24.29
C GLU A 136 22.92 8.08 23.17
N VAL A 137 21.62 8.21 23.43
CA VAL A 137 20.57 8.06 22.43
C VAL A 137 20.03 9.44 22.10
N ASN A 138 20.17 9.84 20.84
CA ASN A 138 19.80 11.17 20.38
C ASN A 138 18.62 11.08 19.40
N ILE A 139 17.44 11.54 19.83
CA ILE A 139 16.25 11.60 18.98
C ILE A 139 16.01 13.06 18.56
N LEU A 140 16.30 13.37 17.30
CA LEU A 140 15.94 14.66 16.71
C LEU A 140 14.51 14.61 16.18
N PHE A 141 13.64 15.44 16.74
CA PHE A 141 12.25 15.57 16.32
C PHE A 141 11.82 17.03 16.16
N LYS A 142 10.72 17.24 15.45
CA LYS A 142 10.10 18.54 15.24
C LYS A 142 8.59 18.42 15.40
N THR A 143 8.01 19.25 16.24
CA THR A 143 6.56 19.36 16.41
C THR A 143 6.02 20.59 15.69
N ILE A 144 4.84 20.47 15.09
CA ILE A 144 4.09 21.56 14.49
C ILE A 144 2.67 21.48 15.02
N GLU A 145 2.27 22.49 15.79
CA GLU A 145 0.91 22.67 16.26
C GLU A 145 0.24 23.81 15.48
N PHE A 146 -1.03 23.64 15.13
CA PHE A 146 -1.75 24.63 14.33
C PHE A 146 -3.27 24.53 14.54
N ASN A 147 -3.95 25.66 14.34
CA ASN A 147 -5.40 25.69 14.18
C ASN A 147 -5.76 25.47 12.69
N GLY A 148 -6.88 24.78 12.45
CA GLY A 148 -7.37 24.45 11.12
C GLY A 148 -8.81 23.94 11.17
N ASP A 149 -9.66 24.52 10.34
CA ASP A 149 -11.09 24.20 10.25
C ASP A 149 -11.39 22.90 9.48
N THR A 150 -10.42 22.42 8.70
CA THR A 150 -10.56 21.20 7.88
C THR A 150 -9.36 20.28 8.00
N LEU A 151 -9.56 18.99 7.71
CA LEU A 151 -8.49 18.00 7.61
C LEU A 151 -7.43 18.40 6.57
N ASN A 152 -7.81 19.18 5.54
CA ASN A 152 -6.87 19.66 4.53
C ASN A 152 -5.73 20.49 5.14
N CYS A 153 -5.98 21.23 6.24
CA CYS A 153 -4.93 21.97 6.95
C CYS A 153 -3.79 21.06 7.41
N LEU A 154 -4.09 19.83 7.84
CA LEU A 154 -3.08 18.83 8.22
C LEU A 154 -2.18 18.48 7.04
N PHE A 155 -2.77 18.22 5.87
CA PHE A 155 -1.99 17.87 4.68
C PHE A 155 -1.18 19.04 4.14
N VAL A 156 -1.69 20.27 4.24
CA VAL A 156 -0.93 21.49 3.89
C VAL A 156 0.29 21.62 4.79
N LYS A 157 0.11 21.55 6.12
CA LYS A 157 1.21 21.63 7.09
C LYS A 157 2.21 20.49 6.93
N TYR A 158 1.71 19.27 6.67
CA TYR A 158 2.56 18.13 6.37
C TYR A 158 3.44 18.41 5.16
N ASN A 159 2.87 18.85 4.03
CA ASN A 159 3.62 19.10 2.81
C ASN A 159 4.62 20.27 2.93
N MET A 160 4.30 21.29 3.73
CA MET A 160 5.22 22.39 4.01
C MET A 160 6.46 21.93 4.78
N HIS A 161 6.30 21.01 5.73
CA HIS A 161 7.36 20.63 6.69
C HIS A 161 8.00 19.26 6.44
N LYS A 162 7.48 18.45 5.51
CA LYS A 162 7.94 17.07 5.29
C LYS A 162 9.43 16.93 5.00
N ASN A 163 10.08 17.97 4.48
CA ASN A 163 11.50 17.95 4.13
C ASN A 163 12.40 18.58 5.21
N ASP A 164 11.86 19.14 6.29
CA ASP A 164 12.62 19.95 7.25
C ASP A 164 13.69 19.14 8.01
N LEU A 165 13.40 17.86 8.26
CA LEU A 165 14.33 16.92 8.92
C LEU A 165 14.91 15.90 7.94
N MET A 166 14.54 15.92 6.66
CA MET A 166 15.04 14.90 5.75
C MET A 166 16.51 15.16 5.42
N PRO A 167 17.39 14.16 5.57
CA PRO A 167 18.78 14.32 5.19
C PRO A 167 18.83 14.64 3.69
N LYS A 168 19.77 15.49 3.28
CA LYS A 168 20.02 15.72 1.87
C LYS A 168 20.32 14.36 1.21
N PRO A 169 19.59 13.97 0.15
CA PRO A 169 19.81 12.69 -0.48
C PRO A 169 21.26 12.63 -0.97
N LYS A 170 21.98 11.57 -0.60
CA LYS A 170 23.30 11.30 -1.17
C LYS A 170 23.11 10.98 -2.64
N VAL A 171 23.75 11.75 -3.53
CA VAL A 171 23.78 11.45 -4.96
C VAL A 171 24.48 10.10 -5.11
N ARG A 172 23.73 9.10 -5.57
CA ARG A 172 24.29 7.80 -5.92
C ARG A 172 24.71 7.84 -7.38
N GLN A 173 25.83 7.21 -7.73
CA GLN A 173 26.24 6.99 -9.12
C GLN A 173 25.35 5.91 -9.73
N LEU A 174 24.11 6.27 -10.05
CA LEU A 174 23.14 5.41 -10.72
C LEU A 174 23.14 5.72 -12.21
N LEU A 175 22.72 4.75 -13.02
CA LEU A 175 22.43 5.00 -14.42
C LEU A 175 21.38 6.12 -14.53
N PRO A 176 21.52 7.04 -15.50
CA PRO A 176 20.49 8.03 -15.77
C PRO A 176 19.14 7.36 -16.02
N LEU A 177 18.05 8.00 -15.59
CA LEU A 177 16.70 7.48 -15.78
C LEU A 177 16.39 7.17 -17.26
N SER A 178 16.94 7.94 -18.21
CA SER A 178 16.79 7.68 -19.64
C SER A 178 17.40 6.32 -20.05
N VAL A 179 18.59 5.98 -19.54
CA VAL A 179 19.24 4.69 -19.81
C VAL A 179 18.45 3.54 -19.18
N CYS A 180 18.01 3.72 -17.93
CA CYS A 180 17.13 2.74 -17.28
C CYS A 180 15.83 2.54 -18.06
N PHE A 181 15.22 3.62 -18.54
CA PHE A 181 13.97 3.58 -19.29
C PHE A 181 14.14 2.83 -20.61
N THR A 182 15.18 3.12 -21.39
CA THR A 182 15.47 2.39 -22.65
C THR A 182 15.60 0.89 -22.40
N ALA A 183 16.38 0.49 -21.38
CA ALA A 183 16.55 -0.92 -21.04
C ALA A 183 15.23 -1.59 -20.63
N ILE A 184 14.38 -0.89 -19.87
CA ILE A 184 13.06 -1.38 -19.46
C ILE A 184 12.12 -1.49 -20.67
N GLU A 185 12.05 -0.46 -21.51
CA GLU A 185 11.24 -0.44 -22.73
C GLU A 185 11.60 -1.61 -23.66
N GLU A 186 12.88 -1.79 -23.95
CA GLU A 186 13.38 -2.88 -24.78
C GLU A 186 12.99 -4.24 -24.22
N LYS A 187 13.14 -4.43 -22.89
CA LYS A 187 12.72 -5.64 -22.20
C LYS A 187 11.21 -5.88 -22.34
N PHE A 188 10.38 -4.86 -22.15
CA PHE A 188 8.93 -5.02 -22.25
C PHE A 188 8.50 -5.38 -23.68
N ASN A 189 9.06 -4.71 -24.69
CA ASN A 189 8.74 -4.99 -26.09
C ASN A 189 9.24 -6.35 -26.58
N ARG A 190 10.42 -6.78 -26.12
CA ARG A 190 11.00 -8.06 -26.53
C ARG A 190 10.36 -9.24 -25.81
N ASP A 191 10.15 -9.10 -24.50
CA ASP A 191 9.92 -10.26 -23.64
C ASP A 191 8.50 -10.31 -23.02
N ASN A 192 7.84 -9.16 -22.85
CA ASN A 192 6.50 -9.10 -22.25
C ASN A 192 5.39 -8.89 -23.29
N TRP A 193 5.70 -8.30 -24.43
CA TRP A 193 4.71 -8.05 -25.46
C TRP A 193 4.23 -9.38 -26.06
N ASN A 194 2.93 -9.63 -25.96
CA ASN A 194 2.27 -10.75 -26.63
C ASN A 194 1.59 -10.24 -27.91
N PRO A 195 2.22 -10.36 -29.09
CA PRO A 195 1.64 -9.83 -30.33
C PRO A 195 0.36 -10.56 -30.76
N GLY A 196 0.22 -11.83 -30.39
CA GLY A 196 -0.95 -12.64 -30.75
C GLY A 196 -2.18 -12.27 -29.94
N ALA A 197 -2.01 -11.94 -28.66
CA ALA A 197 -3.12 -11.54 -27.80
C ALA A 197 -3.32 -10.02 -27.71
N GLY A 198 -2.28 -9.24 -28.01
CA GLY A 198 -2.33 -7.77 -28.05
C GLY A 198 -2.16 -7.08 -26.70
N TYR A 199 -1.41 -7.65 -25.75
CA TYR A 199 -1.15 -7.00 -24.46
C TYR A 199 0.27 -7.28 -23.94
N TYR A 200 0.73 -6.47 -22.97
CA TYR A 200 1.95 -6.72 -22.20
C TYR A 200 1.69 -7.66 -21.02
N SER A 201 2.42 -8.76 -20.97
CA SER A 201 2.38 -9.68 -19.85
C SER A 201 3.05 -9.11 -18.60
N VAL A 202 2.81 -9.74 -17.44
CA VAL A 202 3.49 -9.36 -16.18
C VAL A 202 4.97 -9.68 -16.24
N GLY A 203 5.30 -10.90 -16.68
CA GLY A 203 6.67 -11.37 -16.74
C GLY A 203 6.82 -12.53 -17.71
N MET A 204 7.92 -13.26 -17.54
CA MET A 204 8.24 -14.45 -18.32
C MET A 204 7.35 -15.62 -17.87
N LYS A 205 6.80 -16.38 -18.82
CA LYS A 205 5.90 -17.52 -18.56
C LYS A 205 6.64 -18.86 -18.43
N ASP A 206 7.93 -18.82 -18.13
CA ASP A 206 8.84 -19.97 -18.02
C ASP A 206 9.02 -20.49 -16.58
N GLY A 207 8.51 -19.75 -15.59
CA GLY A 207 8.62 -20.09 -14.17
C GLY A 207 7.53 -21.04 -13.63
N LYS A 208 7.60 -21.30 -12.32
CA LYS A 208 6.70 -22.20 -11.58
C LYS A 208 5.21 -21.82 -11.67
N TYR A 209 4.89 -20.54 -11.84
CA TYR A 209 3.52 -20.03 -11.88
C TYR A 209 3.28 -19.17 -13.13
N PRO A 210 3.24 -19.77 -14.32
CA PRO A 210 3.19 -19.03 -15.58
C PRO A 210 1.89 -18.21 -15.74
N PHE A 211 0.79 -18.67 -15.16
CA PHE A 211 -0.49 -17.95 -15.15
C PHE A 211 -0.44 -16.63 -14.35
N LEU A 212 0.37 -16.54 -13.28
CA LEU A 212 0.61 -15.28 -12.56
C LEU A 212 1.46 -14.29 -13.37
N GLN A 213 2.21 -14.80 -14.35
CA GLN A 213 3.07 -14.00 -15.21
C GLN A 213 2.35 -13.56 -16.50
N ASP A 214 1.10 -14.01 -16.70
CA ASP A 214 0.34 -13.68 -17.90
C ASP A 214 -0.18 -12.25 -17.87
N TRP A 215 -1.38 -11.97 -17.37
CA TRP A 215 -1.86 -10.58 -17.28
C TRP A 215 -2.53 -10.31 -15.94
N GLN A 216 -2.22 -9.15 -15.34
CA GLN A 216 -2.83 -8.67 -14.10
C GLN A 216 -3.03 -7.16 -14.18
N ILE A 217 -4.22 -6.67 -13.81
CA ILE A 217 -4.56 -5.25 -13.95
C ILE A 217 -3.68 -4.34 -13.08
N GLY A 218 -3.40 -4.78 -11.85
CA GLY A 218 -2.76 -3.97 -10.80
C GLY A 218 -1.34 -4.40 -10.45
N TRP A 219 -0.69 -5.22 -11.28
CA TRP A 219 0.69 -5.67 -11.05
C TRP A 219 1.60 -5.24 -12.22
N THR A 220 2.91 -5.29 -12.02
CA THR A 220 3.91 -4.86 -13.03
C THR A 220 3.62 -5.51 -14.38
N GLY A 221 3.62 -4.75 -15.47
CA GLY A 221 3.03 -5.16 -16.76
C GLY A 221 1.57 -4.73 -16.84
N GLY A 222 0.75 -5.52 -17.55
CA GLY A 222 -0.71 -5.41 -17.59
C GLY A 222 -1.29 -4.04 -17.95
N MET A 223 -1.35 -3.14 -16.97
CA MET A 223 -1.64 -1.73 -17.14
C MET A 223 -0.60 -0.77 -16.51
N ILE A 224 0.19 -1.19 -15.52
CA ILE A 224 1.17 -0.32 -14.83
C ILE A 224 2.26 0.18 -15.78
N SER A 225 2.75 -0.68 -16.68
CA SER A 225 3.80 -0.29 -17.65
C SER A 225 3.27 0.55 -18.81
N THR A 226 1.95 0.58 -19.02
CA THR A 226 1.37 1.21 -20.22
C THR A 226 1.50 2.73 -20.21
N LEU A 227 1.34 3.39 -19.05
CA LEU A 227 1.49 4.84 -18.94
C LEU A 227 2.89 5.33 -19.34
N PRO A 228 4.00 4.82 -18.74
CA PRO A 228 5.34 5.27 -19.13
C PRO A 228 5.68 4.91 -20.58
N LEU A 229 5.25 3.75 -21.08
CA LEU A 229 5.47 3.34 -22.49
C LEU A 229 4.67 4.19 -23.49
N LEU A 230 3.46 4.63 -23.13
CA LEU A 230 2.66 5.51 -23.98
C LEU A 230 3.21 6.94 -23.99
N ALA A 231 3.67 7.44 -22.84
CA ALA A 231 4.09 8.82 -22.69
C ALA A 231 5.51 9.09 -23.18
N GLN A 232 6.42 8.12 -23.02
CA GLN A 232 7.86 8.30 -23.30
C GLN A 232 8.45 7.20 -24.17
N GLY A 233 7.67 6.17 -24.49
CA GLY A 233 8.14 5.08 -25.35
C GLY A 233 8.19 5.48 -26.83
N ASN A 234 8.91 4.68 -27.59
CA ASN A 234 8.99 4.76 -29.04
C ASN A 234 7.64 4.40 -29.71
N VAL A 235 7.57 4.57 -31.03
CA VAL A 235 6.33 4.34 -31.81
C VAL A 235 5.77 2.92 -31.60
N GLN A 236 6.64 1.90 -31.60
CA GLN A 236 6.22 0.52 -31.36
C GLN A 236 5.58 0.35 -29.97
N SER A 237 6.19 0.91 -28.92
CA SER A 237 5.64 0.86 -27.56
C SER A 237 4.28 1.53 -27.48
N GLN A 238 4.12 2.70 -28.09
CA GLN A 238 2.85 3.42 -28.09
C GLN A 238 1.74 2.63 -28.81
N ASP A 239 2.05 2.02 -29.95
CA ASP A 239 1.09 1.21 -30.71
C ASP A 239 0.71 -0.07 -29.96
N ASN A 240 1.69 -0.72 -29.33
CA ASN A 240 1.44 -1.86 -28.46
C ASN A 240 0.54 -1.49 -27.27
N VAL A 241 0.73 -0.32 -26.66
CA VAL A 241 -0.15 0.16 -25.59
C VAL A 241 -1.57 0.41 -26.11
N ARG A 242 -1.75 1.02 -27.28
CA ARG A 242 -3.09 1.20 -27.87
C ARG A 242 -3.80 -0.14 -28.05
N ARG A 243 -3.09 -1.14 -28.59
CA ARG A 243 -3.62 -2.51 -28.74
C ARG A 243 -3.94 -3.17 -27.38
N ASN A 244 -3.12 -2.93 -26.37
CA ASN A 244 -3.40 -3.39 -25.00
C ASN A 244 -4.68 -2.76 -24.46
N PHE A 245 -4.91 -1.47 -24.71
CA PHE A 245 -6.12 -0.76 -24.32
C PHE A 245 -7.35 -1.28 -25.06
N GLU A 246 -7.25 -1.50 -26.37
CA GLU A 246 -8.31 -2.11 -27.17
C GLU A 246 -8.70 -3.49 -26.62
N TRP A 247 -7.71 -4.31 -26.24
CA TRP A 247 -7.97 -5.63 -25.65
C TRP A 247 -8.63 -5.55 -24.27
N VAL A 248 -8.08 -4.76 -23.34
CA VAL A 248 -8.58 -4.71 -21.95
C VAL A 248 -9.91 -3.96 -21.84
N PHE A 249 -10.12 -2.86 -22.57
CA PHE A 249 -11.38 -2.11 -22.45
C PHE A 249 -12.53 -2.80 -23.18
N ALA A 250 -12.25 -3.63 -24.18
CA ALA A 250 -13.28 -4.41 -24.86
C ALA A 250 -13.86 -5.54 -23.99
N LYS A 251 -13.03 -6.22 -23.18
CA LYS A 251 -13.44 -7.46 -22.47
C LYS A 251 -12.95 -7.61 -21.03
N GLY A 252 -12.03 -6.76 -20.58
CA GLY A 252 -11.43 -6.78 -19.25
C GLY A 252 -12.23 -6.06 -18.17
N ILE A 253 -13.41 -5.52 -18.53
CA ILE A 253 -14.37 -4.93 -17.60
C ILE A 253 -15.54 -5.90 -17.44
N SER A 254 -15.84 -6.26 -16.20
CA SER A 254 -16.96 -7.13 -15.87
C SER A 254 -18.31 -6.41 -16.06
N THR A 255 -19.41 -7.16 -16.03
CA THR A 255 -20.78 -6.59 -16.10
C THR A 255 -21.10 -5.57 -15.01
N SER A 256 -20.30 -5.57 -13.93
CA SER A 256 -20.37 -4.61 -12.83
C SER A 256 -19.81 -3.22 -13.12
N GLY A 257 -19.04 -3.08 -14.20
CA GLY A 257 -18.21 -1.90 -14.45
C GLY A 257 -16.81 -1.93 -13.80
N PHE A 258 -16.51 -2.91 -12.94
CA PHE A 258 -15.16 -3.12 -12.40
C PHE A 258 -14.29 -3.97 -13.32
N PHE A 259 -12.99 -3.67 -13.37
CA PHE A 259 -11.99 -4.50 -14.05
C PHE A 259 -11.85 -5.88 -13.41
N TYR A 260 -11.59 -6.88 -14.24
CA TYR A 260 -11.08 -8.16 -13.76
C TYR A 260 -9.66 -8.00 -13.20
N ASP A 261 -9.34 -8.78 -12.17
CA ASP A 261 -8.05 -8.75 -11.47
C ASP A 261 -6.92 -9.26 -12.39
N SER A 262 -7.22 -10.28 -13.20
CA SER A 262 -6.25 -10.96 -14.03
C SER A 262 -6.88 -11.63 -15.25
N GLY A 263 -6.01 -12.05 -16.16
CA GLY A 263 -6.38 -12.65 -17.43
C GLY A 263 -5.32 -13.63 -17.91
N GLU A 264 -5.78 -14.62 -18.67
CA GLU A 264 -4.95 -15.74 -19.13
C GLU A 264 -5.18 -15.97 -20.63
N GLN A 265 -4.06 -16.09 -21.36
CA GLN A 265 -4.02 -16.42 -22.79
C GLN A 265 -4.88 -15.48 -23.67
N GLY A 266 -5.11 -14.24 -23.22
CA GLY A 266 -5.91 -13.24 -23.93
C GLY A 266 -7.41 -13.49 -24.03
N LYS A 267 -7.91 -14.55 -23.38
CA LYS A 267 -9.31 -15.00 -23.55
C LYS A 267 -10.05 -15.21 -22.24
N PHE A 268 -9.33 -15.57 -21.17
CA PHE A 268 -9.93 -15.85 -19.88
C PHE A 268 -9.72 -14.68 -18.93
N TRP A 269 -10.73 -14.38 -18.11
CA TRP A 269 -10.73 -13.28 -17.15
C TRP A 269 -11.15 -13.76 -15.77
N TYR A 270 -10.52 -13.22 -14.74
CA TYR A 270 -10.68 -13.69 -13.36
C TYR A 270 -10.84 -12.51 -12.41
N GLY A 271 -11.89 -12.56 -11.58
CA GLY A 271 -12.20 -11.53 -10.58
C GLY A 271 -11.73 -11.85 -9.16
N GLY A 272 -11.33 -13.10 -8.91
CA GLY A 272 -10.85 -13.54 -7.59
C GLY A 272 -9.42 -14.08 -7.62
N ASP A 273 -9.04 -14.85 -6.60
CA ASP A 273 -7.67 -15.36 -6.50
C ASP A 273 -7.40 -16.46 -7.53
N ILE A 274 -6.61 -16.16 -8.56
CA ILE A 274 -6.25 -17.10 -9.63
C ILE A 274 -5.44 -18.31 -9.17
N ARG A 275 -4.91 -18.29 -7.94
CA ARG A 275 -4.21 -19.43 -7.35
C ARG A 275 -5.17 -20.45 -6.73
N ASN A 276 -6.46 -20.10 -6.61
CA ASN A 276 -7.47 -20.94 -5.96
C ASN A 276 -8.69 -21.11 -6.85
N GLU A 277 -8.84 -22.31 -7.43
CA GLU A 277 -9.92 -22.67 -8.35
C GLU A 277 -11.32 -22.32 -7.83
N LEU A 278 -11.57 -22.49 -6.52
CA LEU A 278 -12.89 -22.21 -5.92
C LEU A 278 -13.25 -20.72 -5.92
N THR A 279 -12.25 -19.84 -5.96
CA THR A 279 -12.43 -18.39 -5.91
C THR A 279 -12.01 -17.69 -7.20
N LYS A 280 -11.38 -18.40 -8.14
CA LYS A 280 -10.72 -17.87 -9.34
C LYS A 280 -11.66 -17.03 -10.23
N THR A 281 -12.85 -17.52 -10.52
CA THR A 281 -13.79 -16.85 -11.44
C THR A 281 -14.57 -15.70 -10.81
N GLY A 282 -14.47 -15.49 -9.49
CA GLY A 282 -15.11 -14.35 -8.82
C GLY A 282 -16.63 -14.30 -9.02
N THR A 283 -17.33 -15.44 -9.13
CA THR A 283 -18.80 -15.52 -9.18
C THR A 283 -19.49 -14.75 -8.05
N TRP A 284 -18.76 -14.49 -6.96
CA TRP A 284 -19.16 -13.66 -5.82
C TRP A 284 -19.16 -12.15 -6.13
N CYS A 285 -18.16 -11.62 -6.85
CA CYS A 285 -18.13 -10.23 -7.31
C CYS A 285 -19.17 -9.96 -8.43
N ALA A 286 -19.41 -10.95 -9.30
CA ALA A 286 -20.38 -10.82 -10.39
C ALA A 286 -21.84 -10.79 -9.91
N LYS A 287 -22.17 -11.50 -8.81
CA LYS A 287 -23.53 -11.51 -8.25
C LYS A 287 -23.89 -10.20 -7.52
N ALA A 288 -22.94 -9.60 -6.80
CA ALA A 288 -23.17 -8.31 -6.13
C ALA A 288 -23.47 -7.18 -7.14
N ALA A 289 -22.90 -7.29 -8.34
CA ALA A 289 -23.05 -6.31 -9.40
C ALA A 289 -24.32 -6.43 -10.25
N MET A 290 -24.86 -7.64 -10.43
CA MET A 290 -26.08 -7.82 -11.24
C MET A 290 -27.31 -7.14 -10.63
N HIS A 291 -27.30 -6.81 -9.33
CA HIS A 291 -28.37 -6.03 -8.71
C HIS A 291 -28.23 -4.52 -8.93
N CYS A 292 -27.07 -4.00 -9.36
CA CYS A 292 -26.87 -2.56 -9.59
C CYS A 292 -27.50 -2.00 -10.87
N ILE A 293 -28.09 -2.84 -11.73
CA ILE A 293 -28.67 -2.38 -13.03
C ILE A 293 -30.20 -2.46 -13.02
N THR A 294 -30.83 -2.88 -11.91
CA THR A 294 -32.30 -3.01 -11.83
C THR A 294 -32.98 -2.28 -10.68
N SER A 295 -32.34 -1.28 -10.07
CA SER A 295 -32.95 -0.40 -9.07
C SER A 295 -32.64 1.07 -9.32
#